data_AF-A0A928FRY2-F1
#
_entry.id   AF-A0A928FRY2-F1
#
_cell.length_a   1.000
_cell.length_b   1.000
_cell.length_c   1.000
_cell.angle_alpha   90.00
_cell.angle_beta   90.00
_cell.angle_gamma   90.00
#
_symmetry.space_group_name_H-M   'P 1'
#
loop_
_entity.id
_entity.type
_entity.pdbx_description
1 polymer ?
#
loop_
_entity_poly.entity_id
_entity_poly.type
_entity_poly.pdbx_seq_one_letter_code
_entity_poly.pdbx_strand_id
1 'polypeptide(L)'
;MNRKEKTDSKKLILCDNVKYLMEKHQLSRTKMIRIMGVCMKTLRSIENDFVPPQMSCRVLYNLYQYFHICSYELLTVKLRERDNGKE
;
A
#
# COMPACT_ATOMS: atom_id res chain seq x y z
N MET A 1 3.32 -18.83 27.27
CA MET A 1 4.50 -18.04 26.87
C MET A 1 4.02 -16.98 25.89
N ASN A 2 3.80 -15.75 26.36
CA ASN A 2 3.10 -14.69 25.64
C ASN A 2 4.14 -13.76 25.00
N ARG A 3 4.48 -13.96 23.72
CA ARG A 3 5.26 -12.97 22.96
C ARG A 3 4.33 -11.89 22.44
N LYS A 4 3.98 -10.93 23.32
CA LYS A 4 3.67 -9.57 22.83
C LYS A 4 5.01 -8.92 22.53
N GLU A 5 5.58 -9.23 21.37
CA GLU A 5 6.66 -8.43 20.80
C GLU A 5 6.06 -7.06 20.49
N LYS A 6 6.34 -6.11 21.40
CA LYS A 6 6.23 -4.66 21.15
C LYS A 6 7.18 -4.37 19.99
N THR A 7 6.65 -4.50 18.77
CA THR A 7 7.37 -4.11 17.56
C THR A 7 7.08 -2.64 17.40
N ASP A 8 8.10 -1.79 17.53
CA ASP A 8 8.02 -0.41 17.06
C ASP A 8 7.35 -0.43 15.69
N SER A 9 6.23 0.28 15.54
CA SER A 9 5.37 0.25 14.36
C SER A 9 6.13 0.72 13.11
N LYS A 10 6.96 -0.15 12.52
CA LYS A 10 7.60 0.06 11.24
C LYS A 10 6.48 0.15 10.22
N LYS A 11 6.12 1.38 9.87
CA LYS A 11 5.17 1.69 8.80
C LYS A 11 5.63 0.94 7.54
N LEU A 12 4.82 0.01 7.07
CA LEU A 12 5.17 -0.77 5.88
C LEU A 12 5.16 0.15 4.66
N ILE A 13 6.23 0.12 3.87
CA ILE A 13 6.39 0.98 2.68
C ILE A 13 5.19 0.85 1.74
N LEU A 14 4.69 -0.37 1.55
CA LEU A 14 3.49 -0.62 0.75
C LEU A 14 2.25 0.12 1.25
N CYS A 15 2.02 0.16 2.57
CA CYS A 15 0.87 0.85 3.15
C CYS A 15 0.94 2.35 2.91
N ASP A 16 2.12 2.95 3.13
CA ASP A 16 2.34 4.37 2.87
C ASP A 16 2.18 4.70 1.38
N ASN A 17 2.71 3.84 0.51
CA ASN A 17 2.60 3.99 -0.94
C ASN A 17 1.14 3.89 -1.42
N VAL A 18 0.33 2.98 -0.87
CA VAL A 18 -1.11 2.89 -1.18
C VAL A 18 -1.84 4.17 -0.79
N LYS A 19 -1.58 4.72 0.42
CA LYS A 19 -2.17 5.99 0.87
C LYS A 19 -1.76 7.14 -0.04
N TYR A 20 -0.47 7.23 -0.37
CA TYR A 20 0.07 8.24 -1.28
C TYR A 20 -0.59 8.18 -2.66
N LEU A 21 -0.72 7.00 -3.25
CA LEU A 21 -1.37 6.84 -4.55
C LEU A 21 -2.84 7.25 -4.52
N MET A 22 -3.56 6.96 -3.43
CA MET A 22 -4.93 7.42 -3.24
C MET A 22 -5.03 8.94 -3.19
N GLU A 23 -4.17 9.60 -2.39
CA GLU A 23 -4.12 11.05 -2.26
C GLU A 23 -3.74 11.73 -3.58
N LYS A 24 -2.64 11.29 -4.20
CA LYS A 24 -2.09 11.84 -5.44
C LYS A 24 -3.10 11.83 -6.59
N HIS A 25 -3.84 10.72 -6.73
CA HIS A 25 -4.82 10.55 -7.80
C HIS A 25 -6.25 10.85 -7.36
N GLN A 26 -6.45 11.41 -6.16
CA GLN A 26 -7.76 11.75 -5.59
C GLN A 26 -8.77 10.59 -5.64
N LEU A 27 -8.30 9.37 -5.36
CA LEU A 27 -9.12 8.17 -5.48
C LEU A 27 -9.96 7.96 -4.21
N SER A 28 -11.25 7.72 -4.41
CA SER A 28 -12.10 7.22 -3.33
C SER A 28 -11.67 5.81 -2.91
N ARG A 29 -11.97 5.44 -1.65
CA ARG A 29 -11.76 4.07 -1.15
C ARG A 29 -12.41 3.03 -2.06
N THR A 30 -13.62 3.30 -2.56
CA THR A 30 -14.35 2.42 -3.47
C THR A 30 -13.64 2.23 -4.81
N LYS A 31 -12.99 3.27 -5.33
CA LYS A 31 -12.18 3.14 -6.55
C LYS A 31 -10.90 2.36 -6.26
N MET A 32 -10.24 2.62 -5.13
CA MET A 32 -9.01 1.93 -4.75
C MET A 32 -9.21 0.43 -4.52
N ILE A 33 -10.30 0.01 -3.84
CA ILE A 33 -10.60 -1.42 -3.67
C ILE A 33 -10.77 -2.13 -5.02
N ARG A 34 -11.38 -1.46 -6.01
CA ARG A 34 -11.59 -2.01 -7.36
C ARG A 34 -10.27 -2.13 -8.11
N ILE A 35 -9.40 -1.13 -7.99
CA ILE A 35 -8.05 -1.16 -8.57
C ILE A 35 -7.26 -2.31 -7.95
N MET A 36 -7.18 -2.37 -6.61
CA MET A 36 -6.39 -3.38 -5.92
C MET A 36 -6.97 -4.80 -6.05
N GLY A 37 -8.27 -4.93 -6.29
CA GLY A 37 -8.97 -6.23 -6.31
C GLY A 37 -9.11 -6.82 -4.91
N VAL A 38 -9.37 -5.99 -3.89
CA VAL A 38 -9.50 -6.39 -2.48
C VAL A 38 -10.83 -5.94 -1.89
N CYS A 39 -11.19 -6.46 -0.72
CA CYS A 39 -12.36 -5.99 0.01
C CYS A 39 -12.06 -4.73 0.83
N MET A 40 -13.11 -4.01 1.26
CA MET A 40 -12.99 -2.82 2.10
C MET A 40 -12.24 -3.09 3.41
N LYS A 41 -12.42 -4.27 4.01
CA LYS A 41 -11.69 -4.69 5.23
C LYS A 41 -10.18 -4.69 5.00
N THR A 42 -9.73 -5.25 3.87
CA THR A 42 -8.30 -5.27 3.50
C THR A 42 -7.77 -3.87 3.25
N LEU A 43 -8.51 -3.01 2.54
CA LEU A 43 -8.07 -1.62 2.34
C LEU A 43 -7.93 -0.88 3.68
N ARG A 44 -8.90 -1.02 4.60
CA ARG A 44 -8.81 -0.42 5.94
C ARG A 44 -7.62 -0.94 6.74
N SER A 45 -7.29 -2.22 6.63
CA SER A 45 -6.08 -2.78 7.23
C SER A 45 -4.82 -2.07 6.72
N ILE A 46 -4.71 -1.89 5.40
CA ILE A 46 -3.59 -1.20 4.77
C ILE A 46 -3.55 0.28 5.17
N GLU A 47 -4.71 0.95 5.24
CA GLU A 47 -4.82 2.31 5.76
C GLU A 47 -4.39 2.43 7.24
N ASN A 48 -4.48 1.35 8.01
CA ASN A 48 -3.99 1.26 9.39
C ASN A 48 -2.58 0.66 9.51
N ASP A 49 -1.80 0.75 8.43
CA ASP A 49 -0.40 0.31 8.36
C ASP A 49 -0.19 -1.20 8.59
N PHE A 50 -1.22 -2.01 8.31
CA PHE A 50 -1.20 -3.46 8.43
C PHE A 50 -1.46 -4.16 7.09
N VAL A 51 -0.52 -5.00 6.64
CA VAL A 51 -0.71 -5.88 5.49
C VAL A 51 -1.18 -7.25 5.97
N PRO A 52 -2.35 -7.75 5.53
CA PRO A 52 -2.79 -9.09 5.88
C PRO A 52 -1.78 -10.16 5.41
N PRO A 53 -1.49 -11.19 6.22
CA PRO A 53 -0.45 -12.19 5.92
C PRO A 53 -0.70 -13.00 4.65
N GLN A 54 -1.94 -13.08 4.18
CA GLN A 54 -2.35 -13.81 2.97
C GLN A 54 -2.73 -12.87 1.82
N MET A 55 -2.16 -11.67 1.78
CA MET A 55 -2.42 -10.76 0.68
C MET A 55 -1.81 -11.31 -0.62
N SER A 56 -2.67 -11.55 -1.61
CA SER A 56 -2.24 -12.10 -2.90
C SER A 56 -1.30 -11.13 -3.64
N CYS A 57 -0.29 -11.68 -4.33
CA CYS A 57 0.56 -10.93 -5.27
C CYS A 57 -0.25 -10.26 -6.40
N ARG A 58 -1.48 -10.71 -6.65
CA ARG A 58 -2.41 -10.06 -7.58
C ARG A 58 -2.66 -8.59 -7.24
N VAL A 59 -2.59 -8.21 -5.96
CA VAL A 59 -2.70 -6.80 -5.55
C VAL A 59 -1.58 -5.97 -6.17
N LEU A 60 -0.33 -6.45 -6.11
CA LEU A 60 0.82 -5.78 -6.70
C LEU A 60 0.71 -5.72 -8.23
N TYR A 61 0.28 -6.83 -8.85
CA TYR A 61 0.04 -6.86 -10.29
C TYR A 61 -1.02 -5.84 -10.72
N ASN A 62 -2.14 -5.74 -10.02
CA ASN A 62 -3.18 -4.79 -10.37
C ASN A 62 -2.71 -3.33 -10.17
N LEU A 63 -1.95 -3.05 -9.11
CA LEU A 63 -1.33 -1.74 -8.90
C LEU A 63 -0.36 -1.38 -10.04
N TYR A 64 0.45 -2.33 -10.49
CA TYR A 64 1.30 -2.15 -11.66
C TYR A 64 0.49 -1.86 -12.93
N GLN A 65 -0.58 -2.63 -13.19
CA GLN A 65 -1.43 -2.42 -14.37
C GLN A 65 -2.09 -1.05 -14.39
N TYR A 66 -2.45 -0.50 -13.22
CA TYR A 66 -3.16 0.78 -13.13
C TYR A 66 -2.23 2.00 -13.03
N PHE A 67 -1.15 1.91 -12.24
CA PHE A 67 -0.25 3.05 -11.98
C PHE A 67 1.08 2.95 -12.72
N HIS A 68 1.38 1.82 -13.37
CA HIS A 68 2.66 1.54 -14.03
C HIS A 68 3.88 1.61 -13.09
N ILE A 69 3.68 1.28 -11.81
CA ILE A 69 4.74 1.23 -10.79
C ILE A 69 5.08 -0.23 -10.51
N CYS A 70 6.35 -0.59 -10.59
CA CYS A 70 6.75 -1.99 -10.42
C CYS A 70 6.68 -2.42 -8.94
N SER A 71 6.55 -3.73 -8.71
CA SER A 71 6.46 -4.30 -7.37
C SER A 71 7.66 -3.94 -6.48
N TYR A 72 8.85 -3.84 -7.06
CA TYR A 72 10.04 -3.43 -6.32
C TYR A 72 9.89 -2.01 -5.73
N GLU A 73 9.46 -1.05 -6.56
CA GLU A 73 9.24 0.33 -6.12
C GLU A 73 8.14 0.40 -5.05
N LEU A 74 7.03 -0.32 -5.24
CA LEU A 74 5.92 -0.36 -4.29
C LEU A 74 6.32 -0.90 -2.91
N LEU A 75 7.32 -1.78 -2.83
CA LEU A 75 7.72 -2.46 -1.61
C LEU A 75 8.97 -1.88 -0.93
N THR A 76 9.81 -1.16 -1.67
CA THR A 76 11.14 -0.73 -1.18
C THR A 76 11.38 0.78 -1.26
N VAL A 77 10.64 1.50 -2.09
CA VAL A 77 10.82 2.94 -2.30
C VAL A 77 9.62 3.68 -1.74
N LYS A 78 9.87 4.75 -0.98
CA LYS A 78 8.80 5.68 -0.56
C LYS A 78 8.47 6.60 -1.73
N LEU A 79 7.35 6.33 -2.40
CA LEU A 79 6.97 7.02 -3.63
C LEU A 79 6.76 8.52 -3.42
N ARG A 80 6.23 8.91 -2.25
CA ARG A 80 6.06 10.33 -1.89
C ARG A 80 7.38 11.10 -1.91
N GLU A 81 8.42 10.54 -1.31
CA GLU A 81 9.74 11.17 -1.24
C GLU A 81 10.40 11.22 -2.63
N ARG A 82 10.27 10.13 -3.41
CA ARG A 82 10.77 10.07 -4.80
C ARG A 82 10.16 11.15 -5.69
N ASP A 83 8.85 11.36 -5.60
CA ASP A 83 8.17 12.32 -6.46
C ASP A 83 8.41 13.78 -6.01
N ASN A 84 8.68 14.00 -4.73
CA ASN A 84 9.08 15.31 -4.20
C ASN A 84 10.56 15.65 -4.47
N GLY A 85 11.41 14.67 -4.73
CA GLY A 85 12.83 14.86 -5.07
C GLY A 85 13.10 15.15 -6.55
N LYS A 86 12.05 15.45 -7.32
CA LYS A 86 12.13 15.92 -8.71
C LYS A 86 11.89 17.44 -8.77
N GLU A 87 12.80 18.19 -8.17
CA GLU A 87 13.02 19.62 -8.45
C GLU A 87 14.48 19.83 -8.86
#